data_AF-W8KV66-F1
#
_entry.id   AF-W8KV66-F1
#
_cell.length_a   1.000
_cell.length_b   1.000
_cell.length_c   1.000
_cell.angle_alpha   90.00
_cell.angle_beta   90.00
_cell.angle_gamma   90.00
#
_symmetry.space_group_name_H-M   'P 1'
#
loop_
_entity.id
_entity.type
_entity.pdbx_description
1 polymer ?
#
loop_
_entity_poly.entity_id
_entity_poly.type
_entity_poly.pdbx_seq_one_letter_code
_entity_poly.pdbx_strand_id
1 'polypeptide(L)'
;MNTITRKTVTVAALTGAALLVTGCELPVGIETDQKGYRGLGMEQVTKRHLEARKRVDLVIPEAERPASSAGPKAGDIYSSVEVLGDLSIAEFNRLMNAITAWVSPEQGCNYCHVPGDFADENIYTKIVSRNMLEMTKTINTEWDAHVGETGVTCYTCHMGQPVPAEIWFEDPGPRQAAGVAASRMGQNLAGPNVASTSLPNDVFSAFLADDPKDLRVTPRTTLPMGDNPHNLMDAEWGFGLMIHMSKALGANCTTCHNTNNFPDWQTSPPERVTAWHGLEMVRALNVDYLDPLQPVYPDTQLGPLGDAPKTNCATCHNGLQLPLDGANMLADYPELNRVQRREGWAPTEADAELSETQVDPDISADDFDDDAAEEAAGI
;
A
#
# COMPACT_ATOMS: atom_id res chain seq x y z
N MET A 1 -8.97 26.47 49.68
CA MET A 1 -9.81 25.42 49.07
C MET A 1 -10.80 26.10 48.14
N ASN A 2 -10.50 26.15 46.85
CA ASN A 2 -11.42 26.72 45.87
C ASN A 2 -12.60 25.77 45.71
N THR A 3 -13.79 26.24 46.05
CA THR A 3 -15.05 25.52 45.88
C THR A 3 -15.25 25.18 44.42
N ILE A 4 -15.15 23.89 44.08
CA ILE A 4 -15.58 23.36 42.80
C ILE A 4 -17.04 23.74 42.62
N THR A 5 -17.32 24.63 41.67
CA THR A 5 -18.68 25.12 41.46
C THR A 5 -19.52 24.05 40.79
N ARG A 6 -20.83 24.04 41.06
CA ARG A 6 -21.80 23.12 40.45
C ARG A 6 -21.71 23.09 38.91
N LYS A 7 -21.37 24.23 38.30
CA LYS A 7 -21.12 24.36 36.85
C LYS A 7 -19.93 23.52 36.38
N THR A 8 -18.83 23.50 37.13
CA THR A 8 -17.63 22.71 36.81
C THR A 8 -17.92 21.21 36.86
N VAL A 9 -18.73 20.76 37.83
CA VAL A 9 -19.17 19.35 37.93
C VAL A 9 -20.07 18.96 36.76
N THR A 10 -21.03 19.82 36.38
CA THR A 10 -21.94 19.55 35.26
C THR A 10 -21.22 19.50 33.92
N VAL A 11 -20.26 20.41 33.67
CA VAL A 11 -19.45 20.37 32.44
C VAL A 11 -18.60 19.11 32.40
N ALA A 12 -17.90 18.77 33.48
CA ALA A 12 -17.10 17.54 33.55
C ALA A 12 -17.95 16.26 33.35
N ALA A 13 -19.17 16.23 33.90
CA ALA A 13 -20.09 15.11 33.71
C ALA A 13 -20.60 15.01 32.26
N LEU A 14 -20.92 16.13 31.60
CA LEU A 14 -21.36 16.15 30.21
C LEU A 14 -20.24 15.77 29.24
N THR A 15 -19.02 16.28 29.45
CA THR A 15 -17.84 15.89 28.67
C THR A 15 -17.50 14.42 28.89
N GLY A 16 -17.56 13.95 30.14
CA GLY A 16 -17.37 12.53 30.46
C GLY A 16 -18.42 11.62 29.81
N ALA A 17 -19.69 12.03 29.82
CA ALA A 17 -20.76 11.30 29.15
C ALA A 17 -20.61 11.31 27.62
N ALA A 18 -20.21 12.45 27.03
CA ALA A 18 -19.93 12.54 25.59
C ALA A 18 -18.80 11.58 25.17
N LEU A 19 -17.70 11.54 25.95
CA LEU A 19 -16.58 10.60 25.73
C LEU A 19 -16.98 9.12 25.89
N LEU A 20 -17.95 8.81 26.77
CA LEU A 20 -18.46 7.44 26.93
C LEU A 20 -19.36 7.00 25.77
N VAL A 21 -19.98 7.94 25.05
CA VAL A 21 -20.92 7.64 23.95
C VAL A 21 -20.25 7.71 22.57
N THR A 22 -19.08 8.34 22.43
CA THR A 22 -18.36 8.47 21.14
C THR A 22 -17.89 7.15 20.54
N GLY A 23 -17.78 6.08 21.34
CA GLY A 23 -17.47 4.72 20.85
C GLY A 23 -18.70 3.92 20.42
N CYS A 24 -19.91 4.44 20.62
CA CYS A 24 -21.15 3.77 20.27
C CYS A 24 -21.66 4.23 18.92
N GLU A 25 -21.97 3.24 18.09
CA GLU A 25 -22.26 3.43 16.70
C GLU A 25 -23.75 3.12 16.47
N LEU A 26 -24.54 4.09 15.98
CA LEU A 26 -26.02 3.96 15.89
C LEU A 26 -26.45 2.68 15.14
N PRO A 27 -27.48 1.94 15.58
CA PRO A 27 -27.91 0.68 14.98
C PRO A 27 -28.75 0.91 13.70
N VAL A 28 -28.33 1.84 12.85
CA VAL A 28 -28.99 2.21 11.60
C VAL A 28 -28.02 2.02 10.43
N GLY A 29 -28.55 1.54 9.30
CA GLY A 29 -27.75 1.31 8.11
C GLY A 29 -26.69 0.22 8.26
N ILE A 30 -26.91 -0.74 9.17
CA ILE A 30 -26.13 -1.97 9.26
C ILE A 30 -26.54 -2.89 8.12
N GLU A 31 -25.57 -3.39 7.38
CA GLU A 31 -25.75 -4.38 6.32
C GLU A 31 -24.98 -5.63 6.67
N THR A 32 -25.56 -6.78 6.35
CA THR A 32 -24.98 -8.09 6.66
C THR A 32 -24.95 -8.92 5.38
N ASP A 33 -23.76 -9.37 4.99
CA ASP A 33 -23.57 -10.26 3.86
C ASP A 33 -23.13 -11.64 4.36
N GLN A 34 -23.92 -12.67 4.08
CA GLN A 34 -23.67 -14.02 4.58
C GLN A 34 -22.64 -14.71 3.67
N LYS A 35 -21.46 -15.03 4.22
CA LYS A 35 -20.33 -15.63 3.49
C LYS A 35 -20.28 -17.17 3.55
N GLY A 36 -20.94 -17.79 4.54
CA GLY A 36 -20.91 -19.24 4.75
C GLY A 36 -22.27 -19.90 4.90
N TYR A 37 -22.28 -21.20 5.23
CA TYR A 37 -23.52 -21.93 5.47
C TYR A 37 -24.28 -21.34 6.67
N ARG A 38 -25.62 -21.34 6.59
CA ARG A 38 -26.50 -20.78 7.62
C ARG A 38 -26.17 -21.33 9.02
N GLY A 39 -26.08 -20.43 10.01
CA GLY A 39 -25.80 -20.79 11.40
C GLY A 39 -24.33 -20.95 11.77
N LEU A 40 -23.40 -20.76 10.83
CA LEU A 40 -21.96 -20.77 11.11
C LEU A 40 -21.40 -19.42 11.59
N GLY A 41 -22.19 -18.34 11.51
CA GLY A 41 -21.74 -16.98 11.87
C GLY A 41 -20.68 -16.41 10.91
N MET A 42 -20.53 -16.99 9.73
CA MET A 42 -19.68 -16.47 8.67
C MET A 42 -20.44 -15.37 7.91
N GLU A 43 -20.26 -14.13 8.35
CA GLU A 43 -20.93 -12.96 7.79
C GLU A 43 -20.02 -11.73 7.85
N GLN A 44 -20.13 -10.87 6.85
CA GLN A 44 -19.53 -9.54 6.83
C GLN A 44 -20.58 -8.54 7.30
N VAL A 45 -20.27 -7.79 8.36
CA VAL A 45 -21.15 -6.75 8.90
C VAL A 45 -20.53 -5.39 8.62
N THR A 46 -21.24 -4.56 7.88
CA THR A 46 -20.78 -3.22 7.51
C THR A 46 -21.80 -2.17 7.88
N LYS A 47 -21.38 -0.90 7.84
CA LYS A 47 -22.31 0.23 7.90
C LYS A 47 -22.24 1.03 6.63
N ARG A 48 -23.40 1.21 6.01
CA ARG A 48 -23.56 1.93 4.73
C ARG A 48 -22.82 3.26 4.69
N HIS A 49 -22.93 4.06 5.75
CA HIS A 49 -22.31 5.39 5.79
C HIS A 49 -20.78 5.34 5.98
N LEU A 50 -20.24 4.33 6.66
CA LEU A 50 -18.79 4.14 6.81
C LEU A 50 -18.19 3.60 5.51
N GLU A 51 -18.87 2.64 4.87
CA GLU A 51 -18.46 2.15 3.56
C GLU A 51 -18.51 3.25 2.50
N ALA A 52 -19.53 4.11 2.52
CA ALA A 52 -19.57 5.28 1.64
C ALA A 52 -18.42 6.26 1.88
N ARG A 53 -17.99 6.46 3.14
CA ARG A 53 -16.87 7.34 3.48
C ARG A 53 -15.54 6.86 2.90
N LYS A 54 -15.32 5.54 2.80
CA LYS A 54 -14.11 4.99 2.15
C LYS A 54 -13.98 5.39 0.67
N ARG A 55 -15.05 5.91 0.05
CA ARG A 55 -15.13 6.25 -1.37
C ARG A 55 -15.26 7.74 -1.64
N VAL A 56 -15.31 8.57 -0.60
CA VAL A 56 -15.52 10.01 -0.75
C VAL A 56 -14.36 10.65 -1.54
N ASP A 57 -13.14 10.23 -1.25
CA ASP A 57 -11.93 10.75 -1.90
C ASP A 57 -11.45 9.85 -3.06
N LEU A 58 -12.19 8.77 -3.37
CA LEU A 58 -11.89 7.88 -4.49
C LEU A 58 -12.38 8.50 -5.80
N VAL A 59 -11.53 9.34 -6.40
CA VAL A 59 -11.75 9.90 -7.73
C VAL A 59 -10.91 9.11 -8.72
N ILE A 60 -11.51 8.46 -9.71
CA ILE A 60 -10.76 7.76 -10.76
C ILE A 60 -10.61 8.72 -11.95
N PRO A 61 -9.37 9.01 -12.41
CA PRO A 61 -9.15 9.85 -13.57
C PRO A 61 -9.83 9.30 -14.83
N GLU A 62 -10.43 10.17 -15.63
CA GLU A 62 -11.02 9.78 -16.91
C GLU A 62 -9.93 9.31 -17.87
N ALA A 63 -10.13 8.13 -18.48
CA ALA A 63 -9.18 7.58 -19.43
C ALA A 63 -9.10 8.43 -20.71
N GLU A 64 -7.89 8.75 -21.14
CA GLU A 64 -7.68 9.35 -22.45
C GLU A 64 -8.06 8.37 -23.56
N ARG A 65 -8.70 8.88 -24.63
CA ARG A 65 -9.07 8.05 -25.79
C ARG A 65 -7.82 7.35 -26.34
N PRO A 66 -7.91 6.05 -26.68
CA PRO A 66 -6.80 5.30 -27.26
C PRO A 66 -6.18 6.02 -28.45
N ALA A 67 -4.85 6.07 -28.48
CA ALA A 67 -4.13 6.71 -29.57
C ALA A 67 -3.98 5.74 -30.76
N SER A 68 -3.56 6.28 -31.91
CA SER A 68 -3.28 5.44 -33.07
C SER A 68 -2.05 4.57 -32.79
N SER A 69 -2.17 3.26 -32.97
CA SER A 69 -1.05 2.32 -32.91
C SER A 69 -0.17 2.33 -34.16
N ALA A 70 -0.55 3.08 -35.19
CA ALA A 70 0.20 3.26 -36.43
C ALA A 70 1.34 4.28 -36.28
N GLY A 71 2.35 4.16 -37.15
CA GLY A 71 3.49 5.06 -37.19
C GLY A 71 4.78 4.46 -36.62
N PRO A 72 5.86 5.26 -36.56
CA PRO A 72 7.15 4.82 -36.03
C PRO A 72 7.05 4.49 -34.53
N LYS A 73 7.97 3.64 -34.07
CA LYS A 73 8.02 3.20 -32.68
C LYS A 73 8.82 4.16 -31.82
N ALA A 74 8.50 4.23 -30.53
CA ALA A 74 9.19 5.09 -29.57
C ALA A 74 10.68 4.75 -29.52
N GLY A 75 11.04 3.46 -29.54
CA GLY A 75 12.44 3.00 -29.56
C GLY A 75 13.20 3.33 -30.86
N ASP A 76 12.49 3.61 -31.96
CA ASP A 76 13.13 3.99 -33.24
C ASP A 76 13.45 5.50 -33.32
N ILE A 77 12.81 6.32 -32.46
CA ILE A 77 12.77 7.78 -32.59
C ILE A 77 13.39 8.47 -31.37
N TYR A 78 13.04 8.02 -30.18
CA TYR A 78 13.54 8.59 -28.94
C TYR A 78 14.82 7.87 -28.48
N SER A 79 15.68 8.61 -27.80
CA SER A 79 16.85 8.05 -27.11
C SER A 79 16.44 7.56 -25.71
N SER A 80 17.15 6.57 -25.18
CA SER A 80 16.97 6.04 -23.82
C SER A 80 15.57 5.45 -23.50
N VAL A 81 14.86 4.94 -24.51
CA VAL A 81 13.61 4.19 -24.29
C VAL A 81 13.92 2.70 -24.11
N GLU A 82 14.01 2.27 -22.85
CA GLU A 82 14.40 0.89 -22.51
C GLU A 82 13.21 -0.07 -22.38
N VAL A 83 12.06 0.42 -21.91
CA VAL A 83 10.92 -0.46 -21.54
C VAL A 83 9.65 -0.23 -22.34
N LEU A 84 9.51 0.90 -23.04
CA LEU A 84 8.32 1.24 -23.84
C LEU A 84 8.61 1.33 -25.35
N GLY A 85 9.64 0.63 -25.82
CA GLY A 85 10.16 0.77 -27.18
C GLY A 85 9.13 0.50 -28.28
N ASP A 86 8.21 -0.46 -28.08
CA ASP A 86 7.27 -0.95 -29.10
C ASP A 86 6.00 -0.10 -29.30
N LEU A 87 5.81 0.93 -28.47
CA LEU A 87 4.67 1.83 -28.57
C LEU A 87 4.83 2.76 -29.78
N SER A 88 3.72 3.11 -30.44
CA SER A 88 3.75 4.25 -31.38
C SER A 88 4.02 5.52 -30.60
N ILE A 89 4.55 6.56 -31.25
CA ILE A 89 4.76 7.87 -30.61
C ILE A 89 3.47 8.39 -29.93
N ALA A 90 2.33 8.22 -30.60
CA ALA A 90 1.06 8.71 -30.08
C ALA A 90 0.64 7.95 -28.81
N GLU A 91 0.83 6.62 -28.77
CA GLU A 91 0.53 5.81 -27.59
C GLU A 91 1.52 6.05 -26.46
N PHE A 92 2.80 6.23 -26.78
CA PHE A 92 3.82 6.60 -25.81
C PHE A 92 3.46 7.92 -25.10
N ASN A 93 3.08 8.96 -25.85
CA ASN A 93 2.69 10.24 -25.27
C ASN A 93 1.40 10.14 -24.43
N ARG A 94 0.41 9.37 -24.89
CA ARG A 94 -0.82 9.10 -24.13
C ARG A 94 -0.51 8.43 -22.80
N LEU A 95 0.35 7.42 -22.80
CA LEU A 95 0.75 6.71 -21.58
C LEU A 95 1.53 7.64 -20.63
N MET A 96 2.40 8.51 -21.14
CA MET A 96 3.12 9.49 -20.31
C MET A 96 2.18 10.50 -19.63
N ASN A 97 1.15 10.98 -20.34
CA ASN A 97 0.13 11.84 -19.73
C ASN A 97 -0.64 11.11 -18.63
N ALA A 98 -1.01 9.85 -18.87
CA ALA A 98 -1.72 9.04 -17.89
C ALA A 98 -0.88 8.78 -16.64
N ILE A 99 0.39 8.39 -16.79
CA ILE A 99 1.33 8.22 -15.67
C ILE A 99 1.47 9.52 -14.88
N THR A 100 1.56 10.67 -15.56
CA THR A 100 1.63 11.99 -14.90
C THR A 100 0.38 12.23 -14.04
N ALA A 101 -0.82 11.99 -14.59
CA ALA A 101 -2.07 12.13 -13.85
C ALA A 101 -2.18 11.14 -12.68
N TRP A 102 -1.58 9.96 -12.80
CA TRP A 102 -1.68 8.91 -11.81
C TRP A 102 -0.70 9.02 -10.65
N VAL A 103 0.47 9.61 -10.89
CA VAL A 103 1.59 9.64 -9.94
C VAL A 103 1.89 11.05 -9.44
N SER A 104 2.04 12.02 -10.34
CA SER A 104 2.54 13.36 -10.00
C SER A 104 1.77 14.47 -10.72
N PRO A 105 0.44 14.55 -10.57
CA PRO A 105 -0.39 15.51 -11.30
C PRO A 105 -0.03 16.97 -10.97
N GLU A 106 0.46 17.24 -9.76
CA GLU A 106 0.84 18.59 -9.31
C GLU A 106 2.21 19.02 -9.86
N GLN A 107 3.19 18.10 -9.89
CA GLN A 107 4.55 18.38 -10.35
C GLN A 107 4.69 18.26 -11.88
N GLY A 108 3.77 17.55 -12.53
CA GLY A 108 3.75 17.35 -13.97
C GLY A 108 4.91 16.50 -14.48
N CYS A 109 5.25 16.67 -15.77
CA CYS A 109 6.25 15.86 -16.45
C CYS A 109 7.65 15.93 -15.80
N ASN A 110 7.98 17.09 -15.21
CA ASN A 110 9.29 17.33 -14.63
C ASN A 110 9.52 16.59 -13.30
N TYR A 111 8.50 15.90 -12.76
CA TYR A 111 8.72 15.02 -11.62
C TYR A 111 9.66 13.87 -11.95
N CYS A 112 9.56 13.31 -13.16
CA CYS A 112 10.36 12.17 -13.64
C CYS A 112 11.35 12.54 -14.74
N HIS A 113 11.46 13.81 -15.12
CA HIS A 113 12.31 14.23 -16.23
C HIS A 113 13.08 15.49 -15.90
N VAL A 114 14.34 15.53 -16.33
CA VAL A 114 15.16 16.73 -16.29
C VAL A 114 14.56 17.79 -17.22
N PRO A 115 14.32 19.02 -16.75
CA PRO A 115 13.72 20.06 -17.58
C PRO A 115 14.51 20.33 -18.86
N GLY A 116 13.86 20.18 -20.01
CA GLY A 116 14.46 20.41 -21.33
C GLY A 116 15.20 19.21 -21.92
N ASP A 117 15.38 18.12 -21.17
CA ASP A 117 15.95 16.86 -21.67
C ASP A 117 15.20 15.63 -21.12
N PHE A 118 14.24 15.13 -21.90
CA PHE A 118 13.48 13.93 -21.55
C PHE A 118 14.29 12.63 -21.60
N ALA A 119 15.44 12.62 -22.29
CA ALA A 119 16.29 11.45 -22.42
C ALA A 119 17.29 11.33 -21.27
N ASP A 120 17.57 12.41 -20.55
CA ASP A 120 18.46 12.42 -19.40
C ASP A 120 17.94 11.50 -18.27
N GLU A 121 18.85 10.72 -17.70
CA GLU A 121 18.61 9.77 -16.59
C GLU A 121 19.01 10.37 -15.24
N ASN A 122 19.47 11.62 -15.23
CA ASN A 122 19.94 12.36 -14.05
C ASN A 122 18.81 12.83 -13.12
N ILE A 123 17.91 11.91 -12.78
CA ILE A 123 16.83 12.11 -11.81
C ILE A 123 16.33 10.74 -11.33
N TYR A 124 16.40 10.50 -10.01
CA TYR A 124 16.12 9.16 -9.44
C TYR A 124 14.71 8.66 -9.77
N THR A 125 13.74 9.58 -9.83
CA THR A 125 12.34 9.29 -10.11
C THR A 125 12.13 8.65 -11.49
N LYS A 126 12.98 8.94 -12.48
CA LYS A 126 12.93 8.27 -13.79
C LYS A 126 13.35 6.80 -13.70
N ILE A 127 14.41 6.54 -12.95
CA ILE A 127 14.97 5.20 -12.73
C ILE A 127 13.94 4.34 -11.98
N VAL A 128 13.37 4.90 -10.90
CA VAL A 128 12.27 4.28 -10.15
C VAL A 128 11.06 4.05 -11.04
N SER A 129 10.62 5.05 -11.83
CA SER A 129 9.45 4.93 -12.71
C SER A 129 9.59 3.81 -13.74
N ARG A 130 10.79 3.61 -14.28
CA ARG A 130 11.07 2.52 -15.21
C ARG A 130 10.93 1.15 -14.55
N ASN A 131 11.46 1.00 -13.33
CA ASN A 131 11.29 -0.21 -12.55
C ASN A 131 9.81 -0.46 -12.19
N MET A 132 9.04 0.60 -11.89
CA MET A 132 7.60 0.49 -11.63
C MET A 132 6.80 0.04 -12.85
N LEU A 133 7.20 0.41 -14.08
CA LEU A 133 6.57 -0.10 -15.30
C LEU A 133 6.78 -1.61 -15.45
N GLU A 134 7.99 -2.09 -15.17
CA GLU A 134 8.32 -3.52 -15.19
C GLU A 134 7.54 -4.27 -14.10
N MET A 135 7.48 -3.72 -12.89
CA MET A 135 6.69 -4.24 -11.77
C MET A 135 5.20 -4.34 -12.12
N THR A 136 4.63 -3.27 -12.70
CA THR A 136 3.22 -3.21 -13.12
C THR A 136 2.90 -4.30 -14.13
N LYS A 137 3.75 -4.47 -15.16
CA LYS A 137 3.59 -5.58 -16.11
C LYS A 137 3.63 -6.93 -15.40
N THR A 138 4.59 -7.14 -14.51
CA THR A 138 4.74 -8.41 -13.79
C THR A 138 3.50 -8.73 -12.97
N ILE A 139 2.95 -7.77 -12.22
CA ILE A 139 1.67 -7.95 -11.52
C ILE A 139 0.56 -8.37 -12.49
N ASN A 140 0.41 -7.65 -13.60
CA ASN A 140 -0.68 -7.87 -14.54
C ASN A 140 -0.57 -9.17 -15.36
N THR A 141 0.63 -9.70 -15.55
CA THR A 141 0.88 -10.82 -16.47
C THR A 141 1.30 -12.12 -15.79
N GLU A 142 1.83 -12.05 -14.57
CA GLU A 142 2.33 -13.23 -13.85
C GLU A 142 1.52 -13.54 -12.57
N TRP A 143 0.70 -12.58 -12.10
CA TRP A 143 -0.11 -12.72 -10.89
C TRP A 143 -1.61 -12.70 -11.17
N ASP A 144 -2.04 -13.22 -12.32
CA ASP A 144 -3.45 -13.34 -12.73
C ASP A 144 -4.29 -14.12 -11.71
N ALA A 145 -3.70 -15.09 -11.03
CA ALA A 145 -4.33 -15.83 -9.92
C ALA A 145 -4.73 -14.93 -8.72
N HIS A 146 -4.15 -13.73 -8.62
CA HIS A 146 -4.53 -12.71 -7.65
C HIS A 146 -5.34 -11.57 -8.28
N VAL A 147 -4.80 -10.89 -9.30
CA VAL A 147 -5.38 -9.65 -9.84
C VAL A 147 -6.44 -9.88 -10.94
N GLY A 148 -6.53 -11.10 -11.46
CA GLY A 148 -7.42 -11.45 -12.57
C GLY A 148 -7.26 -10.55 -13.79
N GLU A 149 -8.33 -10.34 -14.54
CA GLU A 149 -8.36 -9.43 -15.71
C GLU A 149 -8.47 -7.95 -15.32
N THR A 150 -8.65 -7.63 -14.03
CA THR A 150 -8.71 -6.24 -13.54
C THR A 150 -7.33 -5.60 -13.58
N GLY A 151 -6.32 -6.35 -13.16
CA GLY A 151 -4.95 -5.88 -13.08
C GLY A 151 -4.77 -4.65 -12.17
N VAL A 152 -3.64 -3.97 -12.36
CA VAL A 152 -3.25 -2.75 -11.66
C VAL A 152 -2.70 -1.72 -12.65
N THR A 153 -2.75 -0.46 -12.23
CA THR A 153 -2.08 0.66 -12.88
C THR A 153 -1.28 1.45 -11.85
N CYS A 154 -0.55 2.49 -12.26
CA CYS A 154 0.15 3.36 -11.33
C CYS A 154 -0.82 3.98 -10.29
N TYR A 155 -2.05 4.28 -10.71
CA TYR A 155 -3.07 4.88 -9.85
C TYR A 155 -3.53 3.97 -8.71
N THR A 156 -3.38 2.65 -8.87
CA THR A 156 -3.77 1.66 -7.86
C THR A 156 -3.03 1.88 -6.54
N CYS A 157 -1.76 2.29 -6.59
CA CYS A 157 -0.95 2.58 -5.41
C CYS A 157 -0.83 4.08 -5.16
N HIS A 158 -0.51 4.85 -6.20
CA HIS A 158 -0.15 6.26 -6.05
C HIS A 158 -1.37 7.15 -5.79
N MET A 159 -2.54 6.82 -6.34
CA MET A 159 -3.76 7.63 -6.20
C MET A 159 -3.53 9.14 -6.42
N GLY A 160 -2.67 9.51 -7.38
CA GLY A 160 -2.34 10.90 -7.69
C GLY A 160 -1.30 11.54 -6.77
N GLN A 161 -0.61 10.75 -5.95
CA GLN A 161 0.47 11.19 -5.05
C GLN A 161 1.80 10.53 -5.41
N PRO A 162 2.91 11.28 -5.46
CA PRO A 162 4.18 10.70 -5.86
C PRO A 162 4.70 9.63 -4.90
N VAL A 163 4.34 9.74 -3.62
CA VAL A 163 4.58 8.72 -2.60
C VAL A 163 3.23 8.09 -2.21
N PRO A 164 3.03 6.77 -2.42
CA PRO A 164 1.81 6.10 -1.98
C PRO A 164 1.58 6.26 -0.47
N ALA A 165 0.32 6.44 -0.06
CA ALA A 165 -0.02 6.73 1.33
C ALA A 165 0.26 5.57 2.29
N GLU A 166 0.11 4.33 1.82
CA GLU A 166 0.17 3.11 2.63
C GLU A 166 1.41 2.29 2.27
N ILE A 167 2.60 2.84 2.49
CA ILE A 167 3.88 2.12 2.39
C ILE A 167 4.36 1.65 3.76
N TRP A 168 5.42 0.85 3.80
CA TRP A 168 6.06 0.49 5.06
C TRP A 168 7.59 0.46 4.96
N PHE A 169 8.20 0.59 6.14
CA PHE A 169 9.63 0.47 6.41
C PHE A 169 9.80 -0.43 7.64
N GLU A 170 11.00 -0.95 7.87
CA GLU A 170 11.30 -1.69 9.10
C GLU A 170 11.09 -0.79 10.33
N ASP A 171 10.30 -1.27 11.31
CA ASP A 171 9.96 -0.52 12.52
C ASP A 171 10.88 -0.91 13.69
N PRO A 172 11.87 -0.07 14.08
CA PRO A 172 12.73 -0.36 15.23
C PRO A 172 11.98 -0.28 16.57
N GLY A 173 10.70 0.13 16.55
CA GLY A 173 9.89 0.41 17.71
C GLY A 173 10.30 1.72 18.40
N PRO A 174 9.55 2.13 19.44
CA PRO A 174 9.90 3.32 20.19
C PRO A 174 11.19 3.09 20.98
N ARG A 175 11.94 4.18 21.20
CA ARG A 175 13.13 4.17 22.06
C ARG A 175 12.79 3.59 23.44
N GLN A 176 13.49 2.53 23.81
CA GLN A 176 13.33 1.82 25.08
C GLN A 176 14.59 1.98 25.94
N ALA A 177 14.42 1.86 27.26
CA ALA A 177 15.56 1.75 28.16
C ALA A 177 16.34 0.46 27.85
N ALA A 178 17.67 0.49 28.05
CA ALA A 178 18.51 -0.67 27.80
C ALA A 178 18.19 -1.83 28.77
N GLY A 179 18.35 -3.06 28.27
CA GLY A 179 18.24 -4.30 29.05
C GLY A 179 16.97 -5.11 28.78
N VAL A 180 17.09 -6.43 28.92
CA VAL A 180 16.03 -7.40 28.57
C VAL A 180 14.73 -7.17 29.33
N ALA A 181 14.80 -6.75 30.59
CA ALA A 181 13.61 -6.47 31.41
C ALA A 181 12.78 -5.28 30.93
N ALA A 182 13.38 -4.37 30.14
CA ALA A 182 12.70 -3.22 29.54
C ALA A 182 12.29 -3.47 28.07
N SER A 183 12.75 -4.59 27.48
CA SER A 183 12.44 -4.96 26.10
C SER A 183 10.98 -5.34 25.95
N ARG A 184 10.33 -4.78 24.93
CA ARG A 184 8.97 -5.15 24.53
C ARG A 184 8.92 -6.28 23.50
N MET A 185 10.08 -6.69 22.99
CA MET A 185 10.22 -7.74 21.97
C MET A 185 9.30 -7.54 20.76
N GLY A 186 9.12 -6.28 20.34
CA GLY A 186 8.35 -5.92 19.15
C GLY A 186 6.82 -5.90 19.33
N GLN A 187 6.28 -6.12 20.53
CA GLN A 187 4.82 -6.16 20.80
C GLN A 187 4.42 -5.30 22.02
N ASN A 188 3.18 -5.45 22.53
CA ASN A 188 2.67 -4.74 23.70
C ASN A 188 2.57 -3.20 23.56
N LEU A 189 2.34 -2.74 22.34
CA LEU A 189 2.08 -1.34 21.98
C LEU A 189 0.95 -1.31 20.95
N ALA A 190 0.08 -0.31 21.00
CA ALA A 190 -0.98 -0.17 20.02
C ALA A 190 -0.39 0.18 18.64
N GLY A 191 -0.35 -0.79 17.72
CA GLY A 191 0.15 -0.61 16.35
C GLY A 191 -0.97 -0.31 15.35
N PRO A 192 -1.00 0.85 14.68
CA PRO A 192 -2.03 1.17 13.69
C PRO A 192 -2.11 0.16 12.52
N ASN A 193 -0.97 -0.41 12.13
CA ASN A 193 -0.85 -1.42 11.07
C ASN A 193 -1.48 -2.77 11.45
N VAL A 194 -1.55 -3.10 12.74
CA VAL A 194 -2.25 -4.27 13.31
C VAL A 194 -3.54 -3.87 14.02
N ALA A 195 -4.28 -2.91 13.44
CA ALA A 195 -5.58 -2.42 13.90
C ALA A 195 -5.62 -1.99 15.39
N SER A 196 -4.54 -1.36 15.85
CA SER A 196 -4.38 -0.85 17.22
C SER A 196 -4.45 -1.91 18.32
N THR A 197 -4.22 -3.18 17.96
CA THR A 197 -4.00 -4.26 18.93
C THR A 197 -2.63 -4.15 19.59
N SER A 198 -2.37 -4.98 20.61
CA SER A 198 -1.07 -5.09 21.29
C SER A 198 -0.21 -6.24 20.76
N LEU A 199 -0.55 -6.78 19.59
CA LEU A 199 0.19 -7.85 18.90
C LEU A 199 1.57 -7.34 18.44
N PRO A 200 2.45 -8.20 17.91
CA PRO A 200 3.67 -7.76 17.24
C PRO A 200 3.37 -6.67 16.21
N ASN A 201 4.12 -5.57 16.28
CA ASN A 201 3.89 -4.44 15.38
C ASN A 201 4.61 -4.65 14.05
N ASP A 202 5.85 -5.12 14.03
CA ASP A 202 6.62 -5.23 12.78
C ASP A 202 6.32 -6.50 11.96
N VAL A 203 5.03 -6.77 11.71
CA VAL A 203 4.58 -7.97 10.99
C VAL A 203 5.04 -8.01 9.53
N PHE A 204 5.40 -6.86 8.96
CA PHE A 204 5.80 -6.79 7.55
C PHE A 204 7.21 -7.31 7.34
N SER A 205 8.19 -6.88 8.15
CA SER A 205 9.54 -7.47 8.10
C SER A 205 9.51 -8.98 8.35
N ALA A 206 8.60 -9.45 9.22
CA ALA A 206 8.48 -10.87 9.52
C ALA A 206 7.89 -11.74 8.40
N PHE A 207 7.03 -11.18 7.53
CA PHE A 207 6.22 -11.98 6.62
C PHE A 207 6.16 -11.50 5.16
N LEU A 208 6.53 -10.25 4.88
CA LEU A 208 6.46 -9.61 3.56
C LEU A 208 7.83 -9.22 3.00
N ALA A 209 8.91 -9.41 3.77
CA ALA A 209 10.30 -9.24 3.35
C ALA A 209 10.89 -10.57 2.84
N ASP A 210 12.19 -10.55 2.54
CA ASP A 210 12.98 -11.75 2.27
C ASP A 210 13.01 -12.69 3.48
N ASP A 211 13.17 -14.00 3.23
CA ASP A 211 13.11 -15.10 4.23
C ASP A 211 11.90 -15.02 5.20
N PRO A 212 10.65 -15.05 4.68
CA PRO A 212 9.47 -14.86 5.51
C PRO A 212 9.27 -16.02 6.50
N LYS A 213 8.86 -15.69 7.73
CA LYS A 213 8.49 -16.70 8.74
C LYS A 213 7.33 -17.57 8.26
N ASP A 214 7.29 -18.84 8.70
CA ASP A 214 6.14 -19.71 8.42
C ASP A 214 4.89 -19.20 9.16
N LEU A 215 3.84 -18.95 8.40
CA LEU A 215 2.54 -18.51 8.91
C LEU A 215 1.71 -19.68 9.48
N ARG A 216 2.04 -20.93 9.12
CA ARG A 216 1.26 -22.12 9.49
C ARG A 216 1.73 -22.70 10.81
N VAL A 217 1.14 -22.21 11.90
CA VAL A 217 1.50 -22.64 13.26
C VAL A 217 0.61 -23.76 13.83
N THR A 218 -0.51 -24.10 13.17
CA THR A 218 -1.45 -25.10 13.67
C THR A 218 -1.00 -26.52 13.30
N PRO A 219 -0.81 -27.44 14.27
CA PRO A 219 -0.47 -28.83 13.98
C PRO A 219 -1.56 -29.54 13.16
N ARG A 220 -1.15 -30.51 12.33
CA ARG A 220 -2.08 -31.35 11.55
C ARG A 220 -2.46 -32.66 12.24
N THR A 221 -1.90 -32.95 13.41
CA THR A 221 -2.19 -34.12 14.23
C THR A 221 -3.04 -33.74 15.43
N THR A 222 -3.92 -34.64 15.87
CA THR A 222 -4.77 -34.42 17.05
C THR A 222 -4.00 -34.47 18.36
N LEU A 223 -2.94 -35.29 18.42
CA LEU A 223 -2.14 -35.49 19.63
C LEU A 223 -0.81 -34.73 19.52
N PRO A 224 -0.28 -34.18 20.64
CA PRO A 224 1.06 -33.62 20.67
C PRO A 224 2.10 -34.71 20.37
N MET A 225 2.78 -34.60 19.23
CA MET A 225 3.80 -35.55 18.77
C MET A 225 5.22 -35.15 19.19
N GLY A 226 5.38 -33.96 19.80
CA GLY A 226 6.66 -33.43 20.30
C GLY A 226 7.59 -32.87 19.22
N ASP A 227 7.14 -32.84 17.97
CA ASP A 227 7.86 -32.39 16.78
C ASP A 227 7.40 -31.02 16.25
N ASN A 228 6.36 -30.42 16.85
CA ASN A 228 5.90 -29.09 16.49
C ASN A 228 6.95 -28.04 16.86
N PRO A 229 7.59 -27.35 15.89
CA PRO A 229 8.60 -26.34 16.18
C PRO A 229 7.98 -25.01 16.64
N HIS A 230 6.67 -24.83 16.47
CA HIS A 230 5.98 -23.56 16.70
C HIS A 230 5.50 -23.40 18.15
N ASN A 231 5.53 -22.17 18.63
CA ASN A 231 5.05 -21.77 19.95
C ASN A 231 3.96 -20.68 19.85
N LEU A 232 3.46 -20.23 21.01
CA LEU A 232 2.38 -19.24 21.06
C LEU A 232 2.79 -17.89 20.45
N MET A 233 4.05 -17.49 20.58
CA MET A 233 4.53 -16.24 19.98
C MET A 233 4.43 -16.29 18.46
N ASP A 234 4.80 -17.41 17.83
CA ASP A 234 4.65 -17.57 16.38
C ASP A 234 3.18 -17.38 15.94
N ALA A 235 2.23 -17.85 16.76
CA ALA A 235 0.81 -17.64 16.53
C ALA A 235 0.39 -16.17 16.70
N GLU A 236 0.94 -15.43 17.67
CA GLU A 236 0.69 -14.00 17.85
C GLU A 236 1.20 -13.18 16.65
N TRP A 237 2.38 -13.51 16.13
CA TRP A 237 2.94 -12.88 14.92
C TRP A 237 2.03 -13.12 13.71
N GLY A 238 1.68 -14.39 13.45
CA GLY A 238 0.78 -14.72 12.34
C GLY A 238 -0.59 -14.07 12.48
N PHE A 239 -1.12 -13.99 13.71
CA PHE A 239 -2.38 -13.32 13.97
C PHE A 239 -2.31 -11.81 13.73
N GLY A 240 -1.19 -11.16 14.08
CA GLY A 240 -0.93 -9.75 13.77
C GLY A 240 -1.04 -9.46 12.27
N LEU A 241 -0.42 -10.30 11.43
CA LEU A 241 -0.54 -10.19 9.98
C LEU A 241 -1.99 -10.37 9.50
N MET A 242 -2.72 -11.36 10.04
CA MET A 242 -4.13 -11.57 9.64
C MET A 242 -5.03 -10.39 10.02
N ILE A 243 -4.75 -9.72 11.14
CA ILE A 243 -5.44 -8.49 11.54
C ILE A 243 -5.11 -7.35 10.58
N HIS A 244 -3.85 -7.19 10.18
CA HIS A 244 -3.46 -6.24 9.14
C HIS A 244 -4.24 -6.50 7.85
N MET A 245 -4.22 -7.73 7.33
CA MET A 245 -4.92 -8.08 6.09
C MET A 245 -6.42 -7.77 6.19
N SER A 246 -7.07 -8.12 7.31
CA SER A 246 -8.49 -7.81 7.52
C SER A 246 -8.76 -6.30 7.42
N LYS A 247 -7.93 -5.47 8.07
CA LYS A 247 -8.05 -4.01 8.02
C LYS A 247 -7.77 -3.47 6.62
N ALA A 248 -6.70 -3.92 5.98
CA ALA A 248 -6.26 -3.47 4.66
C ALA A 248 -7.30 -3.74 3.56
N LEU A 249 -8.05 -4.85 3.67
CA LEU A 249 -9.11 -5.22 2.74
C LEU A 249 -10.51 -4.73 3.17
N GLY A 250 -10.63 -4.07 4.33
CA GLY A 250 -11.95 -3.69 4.88
C GLY A 250 -12.87 -4.88 5.16
N ALA A 251 -12.27 -6.04 5.45
CA ALA A 251 -12.94 -7.32 5.57
C ALA A 251 -12.77 -7.88 7.00
N ASN A 252 -13.39 -9.04 7.27
CA ASN A 252 -13.15 -9.79 8.50
C ASN A 252 -12.61 -11.20 8.21
N CYS A 253 -12.23 -11.92 9.27
CA CYS A 253 -11.65 -13.27 9.19
C CYS A 253 -12.51 -14.24 8.37
N THR A 254 -13.84 -14.10 8.42
CA THR A 254 -14.79 -15.02 7.77
C THR A 254 -14.86 -14.83 6.26
N THR A 255 -14.24 -13.78 5.74
CA THR A 255 -13.99 -13.60 4.30
C THR A 255 -13.08 -14.69 3.77
N CYS A 256 -12.10 -15.16 4.56
CA CYS A 256 -11.12 -16.15 4.12
C CYS A 256 -11.15 -17.45 4.93
N HIS A 257 -11.85 -17.51 6.07
CA HIS A 257 -11.80 -18.66 6.97
C HIS A 257 -13.16 -19.08 7.51
N ASN A 258 -13.34 -20.39 7.67
CA ASN A 258 -14.19 -20.88 8.76
C ASN A 258 -13.34 -20.93 10.04
N THR A 259 -13.62 -20.05 10.99
CA THR A 259 -12.76 -19.84 12.17
C THR A 259 -12.81 -20.99 13.17
N ASN A 260 -13.69 -21.99 12.99
CA ASN A 260 -13.63 -23.22 13.78
C ASN A 260 -12.37 -24.05 13.48
N ASN A 261 -11.74 -23.85 12.32
CA ASN A 261 -10.56 -24.58 11.88
C ASN A 261 -9.78 -23.79 10.81
N PHE A 262 -9.03 -22.77 11.24
CA PHE A 262 -8.20 -21.94 10.36
C PHE A 262 -7.31 -22.68 9.34
N PRO A 263 -6.60 -23.79 9.66
CA PRO A 263 -5.74 -24.45 8.68
C PRO A 263 -6.49 -25.24 7.59
N ASP A 264 -7.80 -25.47 7.73
CA ASP A 264 -8.55 -26.28 6.76
C ASP A 264 -8.94 -25.50 5.51
N TRP A 265 -8.37 -25.90 4.37
CA TRP A 265 -8.65 -25.31 3.07
C TRP A 265 -10.00 -25.75 2.49
N GLN A 266 -10.51 -26.94 2.84
CA GLN A 266 -11.74 -27.47 2.22
C GLN A 266 -12.99 -26.71 2.66
N THR A 267 -12.96 -26.16 3.88
CA THR A 267 -14.06 -25.36 4.44
C THR A 267 -13.79 -23.87 4.42
N SER A 268 -12.69 -23.43 3.83
CA SER A 268 -12.37 -22.01 3.63
C SER A 268 -13.05 -21.45 2.38
N PRO A 269 -13.54 -20.20 2.40
CA PRO A 269 -13.95 -19.48 1.20
C PRO A 269 -12.84 -19.38 0.13
N PRO A 270 -13.19 -19.27 -1.16
CA PRO A 270 -12.23 -19.19 -2.26
C PRO A 270 -11.31 -17.96 -2.18
N GLU A 271 -11.74 -16.87 -1.53
CA GLU A 271 -10.96 -15.66 -1.29
C GLU A 271 -9.63 -15.97 -0.58
N ARG A 272 -9.57 -17.05 0.21
CA ARG A 272 -8.32 -17.50 0.84
C ARG A 272 -7.25 -17.90 -0.17
N VAL A 273 -7.64 -18.48 -1.31
CA VAL A 273 -6.72 -18.86 -2.39
C VAL A 273 -6.17 -17.59 -3.05
N THR A 274 -7.05 -16.65 -3.39
CA THR A 274 -6.66 -15.34 -3.93
C THR A 274 -5.74 -14.57 -2.97
N ALA A 275 -6.02 -14.61 -1.67
CA ALA A 275 -5.20 -13.97 -0.64
C ALA A 275 -3.83 -14.65 -0.48
N TRP A 276 -3.74 -15.98 -0.67
CA TRP A 276 -2.47 -16.70 -0.67
C TRP A 276 -1.59 -16.24 -1.83
N HIS A 277 -2.14 -16.16 -3.05
CA HIS A 277 -1.40 -15.61 -4.20
C HIS A 277 -1.02 -14.15 -3.98
N GLY A 278 -1.89 -13.33 -3.37
CA GLY A 278 -1.57 -11.94 -3.03
C GLY A 278 -0.43 -11.81 -2.02
N LEU A 279 -0.33 -12.72 -1.04
CA LEU A 279 0.77 -12.73 -0.07
C LEU A 279 2.11 -13.04 -0.74
N GLU A 280 2.16 -14.05 -1.61
CA GLU A 280 3.38 -14.37 -2.37
C GLU A 280 3.74 -13.27 -3.37
N MET A 281 2.73 -12.64 -4.00
CA MET A 281 2.93 -11.49 -4.88
C MET A 281 3.64 -10.37 -4.13
N VAL A 282 3.08 -9.90 -3.01
CA VAL A 282 3.64 -8.78 -2.24
C VAL A 282 5.09 -9.06 -1.80
N ARG A 283 5.41 -10.30 -1.41
CA ARG A 283 6.79 -10.70 -1.11
C ARG A 283 7.71 -10.52 -2.32
N ALA A 284 7.31 -11.05 -3.47
CA ALA A 284 8.09 -10.92 -4.70
C ALA A 284 8.24 -9.45 -5.11
N LEU A 285 7.22 -8.61 -4.96
CA LEU A 285 7.31 -7.17 -5.25
C LEU A 285 8.33 -6.48 -4.35
N ASN A 286 8.29 -6.76 -3.03
CA ASN A 286 9.23 -6.16 -2.09
C ASN A 286 10.68 -6.58 -2.40
N VAL A 287 10.92 -7.88 -2.59
CA VAL A 287 12.28 -8.43 -2.79
C VAL A 287 12.84 -8.11 -4.17
N ASP A 288 12.05 -8.26 -5.23
CA ASP A 288 12.54 -8.21 -6.60
C ASP A 288 12.50 -6.80 -7.21
N TYR A 289 11.64 -5.91 -6.70
CA TYR A 289 11.43 -4.58 -7.29
C TYR A 289 11.68 -3.41 -6.33
N LEU A 290 11.30 -3.51 -5.05
CA LEU A 290 11.31 -2.34 -4.16
C LEU A 290 12.60 -2.24 -3.33
N ASP A 291 13.03 -3.32 -2.67
CA ASP A 291 14.26 -3.34 -1.89
C ASP A 291 15.52 -3.02 -2.73
N PRO A 292 15.68 -3.54 -3.97
CA PRO A 292 16.84 -3.22 -4.79
C PRO A 292 16.97 -1.74 -5.16
N LEU A 293 15.90 -0.94 -5.06
CA LEU A 293 15.93 0.50 -5.34
C LEU A 293 16.53 1.32 -4.19
N GLN A 294 16.87 0.72 -3.04
CA GLN A 294 17.45 1.41 -1.89
C GLN A 294 18.60 2.36 -2.25
N PRO A 295 19.58 1.97 -3.08
CA PRO A 295 20.71 2.85 -3.39
C PRO A 295 20.27 4.11 -4.15
N VAL A 296 19.21 4.01 -4.96
CA VAL A 296 18.74 5.07 -5.87
C VAL A 296 17.92 6.14 -5.14
N TYR A 297 17.31 5.80 -4.01
CA TYR A 297 16.50 6.76 -3.26
C TYR A 297 17.38 7.77 -2.51
N PRO A 298 16.99 9.05 -2.48
CA PRO A 298 17.63 10.00 -1.56
C PRO A 298 17.30 9.62 -0.11
N ASP A 299 18.17 10.02 0.83
CA ASP A 299 18.02 9.73 2.27
C ASP A 299 16.65 10.13 2.84
N THR A 300 16.01 11.16 2.26
CA THR A 300 14.69 11.65 2.67
C THR A 300 13.55 10.67 2.39
N GLN A 301 13.78 9.68 1.52
CA GLN A 301 12.79 8.65 1.13
C GLN A 301 13.08 7.29 1.77
N LEU A 302 14.15 7.17 2.55
CA LEU A 302 14.51 5.93 3.24
C LEU A 302 13.88 5.87 4.64
N GLY A 303 13.66 4.64 5.11
CA GLY A 303 13.15 4.37 6.44
C GLY A 303 14.14 4.75 7.55
N PRO A 304 13.72 4.72 8.82
CA PRO A 304 14.59 5.03 9.97
C PRO A 304 15.85 4.16 10.08
N LEU A 305 15.83 2.99 9.44
CA LEU A 305 16.94 2.04 9.38
C LEU A 305 17.67 2.05 8.03
N GLY A 306 17.31 2.96 7.11
CA GLY A 306 17.92 3.12 5.80
C GLY A 306 17.35 2.20 4.72
N ASP A 307 16.25 1.51 4.99
CA ASP A 307 15.60 0.61 4.04
C ASP A 307 14.68 1.35 3.06
N ALA A 308 14.53 0.80 1.84
CA ALA A 308 13.66 1.36 0.81
C ALA A 308 12.17 1.23 1.19
N PRO A 309 11.31 2.13 0.66
CA PRO A 309 9.87 2.03 0.85
C PRO A 309 9.31 0.77 0.18
N LYS A 310 8.52 0.01 0.94
CA LYS A 310 7.93 -1.27 0.50
C LYS A 310 6.41 -1.23 0.44
N THR A 311 5.84 -2.21 -0.27
CA THR A 311 4.39 -2.38 -0.42
C THR A 311 3.82 -3.39 0.56
N ASN A 312 2.59 -3.18 0.98
CA ASN A 312 1.77 -4.10 1.76
C ASN A 312 0.38 -4.24 1.13
N CYS A 313 -0.57 -4.90 1.81
CA CYS A 313 -1.92 -5.09 1.28
C CYS A 313 -2.68 -3.76 1.14
N ALA A 314 -2.51 -2.83 2.09
CA ALA A 314 -3.20 -1.55 2.11
C ALA A 314 -2.70 -0.58 1.02
N THR A 315 -1.47 -0.75 0.53
CA THR A 315 -0.90 0.05 -0.57
C THR A 315 -1.81 0.07 -1.80
N CYS A 316 -2.44 -1.06 -2.12
CA CYS A 316 -3.39 -1.16 -3.23
C CYS A 316 -4.86 -1.14 -2.76
N HIS A 317 -5.17 -1.90 -1.71
CA HIS A 317 -6.55 -2.11 -1.30
C HIS A 317 -7.16 -0.93 -0.55
N ASN A 318 -6.34 -0.18 0.19
CA ASN A 318 -6.73 1.02 0.93
C ASN A 318 -8.07 0.90 1.70
N GLY A 319 -8.27 -0.21 2.41
CA GLY A 319 -9.47 -0.47 3.20
C GLY A 319 -10.69 -0.98 2.42
N LEU A 320 -10.51 -1.32 1.14
CA LEU A 320 -11.51 -1.90 0.25
C LEU A 320 -11.14 -3.35 -0.12
N GLN A 321 -12.16 -4.20 -0.29
CA GLN A 321 -11.90 -5.60 -0.64
C GLN A 321 -11.26 -5.73 -2.04
N LEU A 322 -11.60 -4.82 -2.95
CA LEU A 322 -10.97 -4.69 -4.27
C LEU A 322 -10.41 -3.26 -4.40
N PRO A 323 -9.17 -3.09 -4.88
CA PRO A 323 -8.59 -1.78 -5.15
C PRO A 323 -9.50 -0.93 -6.03
N LEU A 324 -9.60 0.37 -5.75
CA LEU A 324 -10.40 1.34 -6.53
C LEU A 324 -11.85 0.88 -6.78
N ASP A 325 -12.44 0.13 -5.84
CA ASP A 325 -13.76 -0.49 -5.99
C ASP A 325 -13.91 -1.48 -7.16
N GLY A 326 -12.81 -2.10 -7.58
CA GLY A 326 -12.81 -3.03 -8.71
C GLY A 326 -12.85 -2.34 -10.08
N ALA A 327 -12.49 -1.06 -10.15
CA ALA A 327 -12.36 -0.36 -11.43
C ALA A 327 -11.27 -0.99 -12.30
N ASN A 328 -11.64 -1.42 -13.52
CA ASN A 328 -10.70 -2.02 -14.47
C ASN A 328 -10.04 -0.95 -15.34
N MET A 329 -9.09 -0.22 -14.77
CA MET A 329 -8.32 0.80 -15.48
C MET A 329 -7.35 0.21 -16.52
N LEU A 330 -6.90 -1.03 -16.31
CA LEU A 330 -5.98 -1.71 -17.24
C LEU A 330 -6.61 -1.92 -18.62
N ALA A 331 -7.93 -2.14 -18.68
CA ALA A 331 -8.65 -2.29 -19.94
C ALA A 331 -8.48 -1.10 -20.89
N ASP A 332 -8.32 0.11 -20.35
CA ASP A 332 -8.11 1.32 -21.14
C ASP A 332 -6.63 1.52 -21.52
N TYR A 333 -5.69 0.90 -20.82
CA TYR A 333 -4.24 1.02 -21.02
C TYR A 333 -3.55 -0.34 -21.17
N PRO A 334 -3.94 -1.19 -22.16
CA PRO A 334 -3.40 -2.54 -22.33
C PRO A 334 -1.90 -2.57 -22.65
N GLU A 335 -1.31 -1.44 -23.06
CA GLU A 335 0.12 -1.24 -23.24
C GLU A 335 0.95 -1.43 -21.97
N LEU A 336 0.36 -1.31 -20.77
CA LEU A 336 1.02 -1.66 -19.51
C LEU A 336 1.44 -3.15 -19.45
N ASN A 337 0.79 -4.02 -20.23
CA ASN A 337 1.18 -5.43 -20.35
C ASN A 337 2.23 -5.68 -21.43
N ARG A 338 2.59 -4.64 -22.21
CA ARG A 338 3.51 -4.70 -23.34
C ARG A 338 4.89 -4.09 -23.03
N VAL A 339 5.12 -3.70 -21.80
CA VAL A 339 6.42 -3.21 -21.30
C VAL A 339 7.52 -4.26 -21.57
N GLN A 340 8.66 -3.85 -22.11
CA GLN A 340 9.83 -4.69 -22.29
C GLN A 340 10.59 -4.81 -20.97
N ARG A 341 11.09 -6.00 -20.63
CA ARG A 341 11.93 -6.20 -19.44
C ARG A 341 13.39 -5.98 -19.80
N ARG A 342 14.12 -5.32 -18.91
CA ARG A 342 15.56 -5.14 -18.97
C ARG A 342 16.23 -6.35 -18.35
N GLU A 343 16.52 -7.34 -19.18
CA GLU A 343 17.18 -8.57 -18.72
C GLU A 343 18.54 -8.27 -18.09
N GLY A 344 18.74 -8.73 -16.85
CA GLY A 344 20.00 -8.59 -16.12
C GLY A 344 20.30 -7.18 -15.60
N TRP A 345 19.35 -6.25 -15.71
CA TRP A 345 19.46 -4.95 -15.04
C TRP A 345 19.14 -5.09 -13.55
N ALA A 346 19.94 -4.43 -12.72
CA ALA A 346 19.68 -4.23 -11.31
C ALA A 346 20.06 -2.77 -10.97
N PRO A 347 19.33 -2.09 -10.07
CA PRO A 347 19.71 -0.76 -9.63
C PRO A 347 21.08 -0.78 -8.94
N THR A 348 21.91 0.23 -9.22
CA THR A 348 23.27 0.34 -8.68
C THR A 348 23.48 1.67 -7.96
N GLU A 349 24.52 1.77 -7.12
CA GLU A 349 24.94 3.06 -6.55
C GLU A 349 25.31 4.09 -7.64
N ALA A 350 25.76 3.64 -8.82
CA ALA A 350 26.02 4.53 -9.94
C ALA A 350 24.73 5.17 -10.52
N ASP A 351 23.60 4.45 -10.45
CA ASP A 351 22.29 5.00 -10.79
C ASP A 351 21.84 6.07 -9.77
N ALA A 352 22.33 5.98 -8.53
CA ALA A 352 22.11 6.97 -7.47
C ALA A 352 22.97 8.23 -7.63
N GLU A 353 24.25 8.07 -7.97
CA GLU A 353 25.17 9.19 -8.23
C GLU A 353 24.70 10.06 -9.41
N LEU A 354 24.00 9.45 -10.37
CA LEU A 354 23.33 10.19 -11.45
C LEU A 354 22.18 11.06 -10.94
N SER A 355 21.62 10.86 -9.74
CA SER A 355 20.48 11.64 -9.25
C SER A 355 20.84 12.84 -8.37
N GLU A 356 22.10 12.93 -7.90
CA GLU A 356 22.52 13.97 -6.94
C GLU A 356 22.75 15.35 -7.55
N THR A 357 22.78 15.49 -8.88
CA THR A 357 23.08 16.79 -9.53
C THR A 357 21.91 17.77 -9.65
N GLN A 358 20.72 17.47 -9.07
CA GLN A 358 19.57 18.38 -9.07
C GLN A 358 18.89 18.64 -7.71
N VAL A 359 19.51 18.30 -6.58
CA VAL A 359 19.06 18.89 -5.31
C VAL A 359 19.55 20.35 -5.27
N ASP A 360 18.83 21.25 -5.93
CA ASP A 360 18.96 22.68 -5.66
C ASP A 360 18.44 22.90 -4.22
N PRO A 361 19.27 23.34 -3.27
CA PRO A 361 18.87 23.50 -1.87
C PRO A 361 17.83 24.60 -1.62
N ASP A 362 17.40 25.33 -2.65
CA ASP A 362 16.48 26.47 -2.56
C ASP A 362 14.99 26.14 -2.82
N ILE A 363 14.60 24.88 -2.97
CA ILE A 363 13.18 24.50 -2.79
C ILE A 363 13.00 24.00 -1.36
N SER A 364 13.06 24.93 -0.40
CA SER A 364 12.57 24.66 0.95
C SER A 364 11.04 24.70 0.96
N ALA A 365 10.44 23.92 1.87
CA ALA A 365 9.01 23.89 2.12
C ALA A 365 8.43 25.21 2.71
N ASP A 366 9.17 26.32 2.60
CA ASP A 366 8.80 27.64 3.13
C ASP A 366 8.34 28.64 2.04
N ASP A 367 8.39 28.29 0.75
CA ASP A 367 7.92 29.17 -0.34
C ASP A 367 6.43 28.97 -0.70
N PHE A 368 5.67 28.21 0.11
CA PHE A 368 4.22 28.10 0.02
C PHE A 368 3.54 28.62 1.30
N ASP A 369 3.72 29.89 1.63
CA ASP A 369 2.73 30.66 2.41
C ASP A 369 3.14 32.15 2.44
N ASP A 370 2.43 32.99 1.67
CA ASP A 370 2.03 34.33 2.16
C ASP A 370 1.10 35.17 1.24
N ASP A 371 0.64 34.71 0.08
CA ASP A 371 -0.23 35.55 -0.79
C ASP A 371 -1.73 35.19 -0.81
N ALA A 372 -2.20 34.23 0.01
CA ALA A 372 -3.63 33.86 0.06
C ALA A 372 -4.38 34.33 1.32
N ALA A 373 -3.70 34.95 2.28
CA ALA A 373 -4.31 35.32 3.57
C ALA A 373 -4.68 36.82 3.73
N GLU A 374 -4.35 37.68 2.76
CA GLU A 374 -4.64 39.13 2.87
C GLU A 374 -5.84 39.65 2.05
N GLU A 375 -6.59 38.79 1.35
CA GLU A 375 -7.79 39.19 0.58
C GLU A 375 -9.10 38.54 1.06
N ALA A 376 -9.21 38.24 2.36
CA ALA A 376 -10.47 37.77 2.97
C ALA A 376 -10.83 38.45 4.31
N ALA A 377 -10.31 39.66 4.56
CA ALA A 377 -10.66 40.46 5.74
C ALA A 377 -11.04 41.92 5.40
N GLY A 378 -11.65 42.13 4.23
CA GLY A 378 -12.05 43.44 3.74
C GLY A 378 -13.42 43.46 3.06
N ILE A 379 -14.49 43.18 3.83
CA ILE A 379 -15.86 43.77 3.82
C ILE A 379 -16.79 42.89 4.67
#